data_AF-A0A9P0GFN3-F1
#
_entry.id   AF-A0A9P0GFN3-F1
#
_cell.length_a   1.000
_cell.length_b   1.000
_cell.length_c   1.000
_cell.angle_alpha   90.00
_cell.angle_beta   90.00
_cell.angle_gamma   90.00
#
_symmetry.space_group_name_H-M   'P 1'
#
loop_
_entity.id
_entity.type
_entity.pdbx_description
1 polymer ?
#
loop_
_entity_poly.entity_id
_entity_poly.type
_entity_poly.pdbx_seq_one_letter_code
_entity_poly.pdbx_strand_id
1 'polypeptide(L)'
;MMMSITDAKTHFNVNVFFSILDRILSSLQERFKGLQNFNDMFGFMYNMFTLTNEILLKSCKQLNSRLTDDSRNEFDIDASDLYEEIKTLKIYFESASTSEGSQQDPKFILEFIFQNQLLSTFPNISIALRHLLTLPVSVASGERSFSKLKIIKNYLRSTMLQDRLNDLSIIAIENDIMDSLNLEEFIRDFSAKKARKTIFV
;
A
#
# COMPACT_ATOMS: atom_id res chain seq x y z
N MET A 1 -32.27 -1.71 31.55
CA MET A 1 -33.10 -0.50 31.73
C MET A 1 -32.28 0.67 31.22
N MET A 2 -32.47 1.08 29.95
CA MET A 2 -31.80 2.26 29.38
C MET A 2 -32.36 3.49 30.09
N MET A 3 -31.57 4.13 30.95
CA MET A 3 -31.91 5.45 31.48
C MET A 3 -32.05 6.39 30.28
N SER A 4 -33.24 6.95 30.08
CA SER A 4 -33.45 7.98 29.06
C SER A 4 -32.61 9.19 29.44
N ILE A 5 -31.54 9.43 28.68
CA ILE A 5 -30.69 10.60 28.86
C ILE A 5 -31.51 11.82 28.44
N THR A 6 -32.07 12.56 29.40
CA THR A 6 -32.93 13.73 29.18
C THR A 6 -32.13 15.02 28.95
N ASP A 7 -30.86 15.06 29.37
CA ASP A 7 -29.98 16.20 29.15
C ASP A 7 -29.32 16.14 27.76
N ALA A 8 -29.56 17.16 26.94
CA ALA A 8 -29.07 17.24 25.57
C ALA A 8 -27.54 17.18 25.48
N LYS A 9 -26.83 17.77 26.46
CA LYS A 9 -25.36 17.73 26.52
C LYS A 9 -24.85 16.32 26.77
N THR A 10 -25.45 15.61 27.73
CA THR A 10 -25.09 14.23 28.04
C THR A 10 -25.42 13.28 26.87
N HIS A 11 -26.56 13.50 26.19
CA HIS A 11 -26.93 12.72 25.01
C HIS A 11 -25.92 12.90 23.87
N PHE A 12 -25.50 14.14 23.59
CA PHE A 12 -24.45 14.43 22.60
C PHE A 12 -23.11 13.77 22.98
N ASN A 13 -22.70 13.88 24.24
CA ASN A 13 -21.44 13.29 24.70
C ASN A 13 -21.41 11.77 24.53
N VAL A 14 -22.47 11.08 24.94
CA VAL A 14 -22.54 9.61 24.90
C VAL A 14 -22.70 9.08 23.48
N ASN A 15 -23.64 9.63 22.71
CA ASN A 15 -24.04 9.03 21.42
C ASN A 15 -23.26 9.56 20.22
N VAL A 16 -22.54 10.68 20.37
CA VAL A 16 -21.79 11.30 19.26
C VAL A 16 -20.33 11.40 19.64
N PHE A 17 -20.00 12.18 20.67
CA PHE A 17 -18.61 12.52 20.96
C PHE A 17 -17.77 11.28 21.35
N PHE A 18 -18.21 10.52 22.35
CA PHE A 18 -17.48 9.32 22.78
C PHE A 18 -17.49 8.23 21.69
N SER A 19 -18.59 8.05 20.97
CA SER A 19 -18.64 7.11 19.84
C SER A 19 -17.63 7.46 18.74
N ILE A 20 -17.45 8.74 18.43
CA ILE A 20 -16.42 9.20 17.47
C ILE A 20 -15.03 8.95 18.04
N LEU A 21 -14.78 9.29 19.31
CA LEU A 21 -13.48 9.07 19.94
C LEU A 21 -13.10 7.59 19.98
N ASP A 22 -14.04 6.71 20.36
CA ASP A 22 -13.82 5.26 20.38
C ASP A 22 -13.52 4.74 18.98
N ARG A 23 -14.22 5.24 17.95
CA ARG A 23 -13.95 4.87 16.56
C ARG A 23 -12.55 5.30 16.13
N ILE A 24 -12.14 6.52 16.47
CA ILE A 24 -10.79 7.02 16.18
C ILE A 24 -9.74 6.16 16.89
N LEU A 25 -9.93 5.90 18.19
CA LEU A 25 -9.01 5.10 18.99
C LEU A 25 -8.87 3.68 18.45
N SER A 26 -9.98 3.01 18.19
CA SER A 26 -10.01 1.67 17.61
C SER A 26 -9.32 1.64 16.23
N SER A 27 -9.60 2.62 15.36
CA SER A 27 -8.96 2.70 14.05
C SER A 27 -7.44 2.93 14.14
N LEU A 28 -6.99 3.74 15.10
CA LEU A 28 -5.57 3.96 15.36
C LEU A 28 -4.90 2.69 15.89
N GLN A 29 -5.53 2.00 16.85
CA GLN A 29 -5.01 0.75 17.41
C GLN A 29 -4.88 -0.33 16.34
N GLU A 30 -5.89 -0.52 15.49
CA GLU A 30 -5.84 -1.45 14.37
C GLU A 30 -4.70 -1.11 13.41
N ARG A 31 -4.52 0.18 13.10
CA ARG A 31 -3.45 0.64 12.22
C ARG A 31 -2.06 0.37 12.81
N PHE A 32 -1.83 0.69 14.08
CA PHE A 32 -0.55 0.43 14.74
C PHE A 32 -0.25 -1.06 14.85
N LYS A 33 -1.27 -1.89 15.11
CA LYS A 33 -1.12 -3.34 15.08
C LYS A 33 -0.73 -3.85 13.69
N GLY A 34 -1.33 -3.30 12.63
CA GLY A 34 -0.93 -3.60 11.25
C GLY A 34 0.53 -3.23 10.96
N LEU A 35 0.99 -2.07 11.43
CA LEU A 35 2.38 -1.63 11.30
C LEU A 35 3.36 -2.54 12.07
N GLN A 36 2.99 -2.97 13.28
CA GLN A 36 3.78 -3.92 14.05
C GLN A 36 3.89 -5.26 13.32
N ASN A 37 2.78 -5.82 12.84
CA ASN A 37 2.79 -7.06 12.07
C ASN A 37 3.66 -6.96 10.81
N PHE A 38 3.62 -5.82 10.12
CA PHE A 38 4.47 -5.57 8.96
C PHE A 38 5.95 -5.53 9.34
N ASN A 39 6.29 -4.81 10.41
CA ASN A 39 7.66 -4.75 10.93
C ASN A 39 8.15 -6.13 11.42
N ASP A 40 7.29 -6.93 12.03
CA ASP A 40 7.63 -8.29 12.45
C ASP A 40 7.91 -9.21 11.24
N MET A 41 7.27 -8.92 10.09
CA MET A 41 7.43 -9.70 8.86
C MET A 41 8.67 -9.27 8.06
N PHE A 42 8.83 -7.97 7.80
CA PHE A 42 9.87 -7.44 6.89
C PHE A 42 10.96 -6.61 7.60
N GLY A 43 10.83 -6.31 8.89
CA GLY A 43 11.76 -5.43 9.60
C GLY A 43 13.21 -5.90 9.56
N PHE A 44 13.44 -7.21 9.53
CA PHE A 44 14.78 -7.80 9.41
C PHE A 44 15.49 -7.45 8.09
N MET A 45 14.76 -7.05 7.05
CA MET A 45 15.34 -6.65 5.76
C MET A 45 16.14 -5.33 5.85
N TYR A 46 15.81 -4.45 6.80
CA TYR A 46 16.55 -3.21 7.01
C TYR A 46 17.93 -3.42 7.63
N ASN A 47 18.18 -4.60 8.22
CA ASN A 47 19.44 -4.93 8.87
C ASN A 47 19.97 -6.32 8.49
N MET A 48 19.50 -6.88 7.36
CA MET A 48 19.74 -8.25 6.91
C MET A 48 21.21 -8.64 6.83
N PHE A 49 22.11 -7.70 6.51
CA PHE A 49 23.56 -7.97 6.45
C PHE A 49 24.25 -7.97 7.82
N THR A 50 23.62 -7.44 8.86
CA THR A 50 24.21 -7.33 10.22
C THR A 50 23.72 -8.41 11.18
N LEU A 51 22.66 -9.14 10.82
CA LEU A 51 22.06 -10.17 11.67
C LEU A 51 22.98 -11.38 11.85
N THR A 52 22.84 -12.05 12.99
CA THR A 52 23.48 -13.36 13.21
C THR A 52 22.79 -14.43 12.36
N ASN A 53 23.55 -15.46 11.98
CA ASN A 53 23.04 -16.54 11.11
C ASN A 53 21.76 -17.21 11.65
N GLU A 54 21.67 -17.42 12.97
CA GLU A 54 20.51 -18.03 13.60
C GLU A 54 19.25 -17.16 13.48
N ILE A 55 19.39 -15.85 13.75
CA ILE A 55 18.28 -14.89 13.68
C ILE A 55 17.85 -14.70 12.23
N LEU A 56 18.81 -14.61 11.30
CA LEU A 56 18.54 -14.47 9.88
C LEU A 56 17.76 -15.66 9.33
N LEU A 57 18.22 -16.89 9.61
CA LEU A 57 17.53 -18.09 9.15
C LEU A 57 16.12 -18.21 9.73
N LYS A 58 15.95 -17.89 11.02
CA LYS A 58 14.62 -17.84 11.65
C LYS A 58 13.71 -16.84 10.95
N SER A 59 14.22 -15.66 10.64
CA SER A 59 13.46 -14.59 9.97
C SER A 59 13.07 -14.98 8.55
N CYS A 60 13.97 -15.63 7.79
CA CYS A 60 13.68 -16.15 6.45
C CYS A 60 12.57 -17.21 6.48
N LYS A 61 12.61 -18.13 7.45
CA LYS A 61 11.54 -19.14 7.64
C LYS A 61 10.21 -18.51 8.01
N GLN A 62 10.23 -17.50 8.89
CA GLN A 62 9.03 -16.74 9.25
C GLN A 62 8.44 -16.04 8.03
N LEU A 63 9.27 -15.37 7.21
CA LEU A 63 8.80 -14.71 6.00
C LEU A 63 8.19 -15.69 5.01
N ASN A 64 8.86 -16.81 4.72
CA ASN A 64 8.34 -17.85 3.84
C ASN A 64 6.97 -18.34 4.32
N SER A 65 6.83 -18.70 5.60
CA SER A 65 5.54 -19.14 6.15
C SER A 65 4.41 -18.10 6.05
N ARG A 66 4.75 -16.81 6.00
CA ARG A 66 3.77 -15.73 5.84
C ARG A 66 3.39 -15.48 4.38
N LEU A 67 4.24 -15.89 3.45
CA LEU A 67 4.10 -15.75 2.01
C LEU A 67 3.85 -17.10 1.32
N THR A 68 3.39 -18.08 2.09
CA THR A 68 2.89 -19.37 1.58
C THR A 68 1.37 -19.33 1.56
N ASP A 69 0.78 -19.68 0.42
CA ASP A 69 -0.64 -19.98 0.33
C ASP A 69 -0.85 -21.47 0.63
N ASP A 70 -1.19 -21.77 1.89
CA ASP A 70 -1.47 -23.12 2.37
C ASP A 70 -2.55 -23.84 1.54
N SER A 71 -3.46 -23.10 0.89
CA SER A 71 -4.55 -23.69 0.12
C SER A 71 -4.09 -24.21 -1.25
N ARG A 72 -3.06 -23.60 -1.82
CA ARG A 72 -2.50 -23.94 -3.14
C ARG A 72 -1.16 -24.66 -3.06
N ASN A 73 -0.56 -24.72 -1.87
CA ASN A 73 0.78 -25.22 -1.65
C ASN A 73 1.81 -24.49 -2.54
N GLU A 74 1.58 -23.20 -2.74
CA GLU A 74 2.43 -22.27 -3.49
C GLU A 74 3.10 -21.30 -2.51
N PHE A 75 4.36 -20.98 -2.74
CA PHE A 75 5.13 -20.04 -1.94
C PHE A 75 5.79 -19.02 -2.85
N ASP A 76 5.73 -17.74 -2.46
CA ASP A 76 6.35 -16.67 -3.25
C ASP A 76 7.88 -16.70 -3.15
N ILE A 77 8.42 -17.22 -2.03
CA ILE A 77 9.84 -17.20 -1.66
C ILE A 77 10.22 -18.48 -0.94
N ASP A 78 11.37 -19.06 -1.25
CA ASP A 78 11.97 -20.16 -0.47
C ASP A 78 12.87 -19.62 0.66
N ALA A 79 12.73 -20.18 1.86
CA ALA A 79 13.46 -19.71 3.05
C ALA A 79 14.96 -20.04 3.03
N SER A 80 15.32 -21.20 2.47
CA SER A 80 16.71 -21.65 2.40
C SER A 80 17.45 -20.87 1.33
N ASP A 81 16.84 -20.72 0.15
CA ASP A 81 17.40 -19.94 -0.95
C ASP A 81 17.53 -18.47 -0.55
N LEU A 82 16.50 -17.87 0.06
CA LEU A 82 16.58 -16.49 0.56
C LEU A 82 17.75 -16.31 1.52
N TYR A 83 17.94 -17.24 2.47
CA TYR A 83 19.02 -17.15 3.45
C TYR A 83 20.41 -17.18 2.79
N GLU A 84 20.64 -18.09 1.85
CA GLU A 84 21.92 -18.20 1.13
C GLU A 84 22.13 -17.04 0.14
N GLU A 85 21.08 -16.58 -0.52
CA GLU A 85 21.11 -15.37 -1.33
C GLU A 85 21.55 -14.17 -0.49
N ILE A 86 21.03 -14.00 0.74
CA ILE A 86 21.34 -12.82 1.58
C ILE A 86 22.81 -12.82 1.97
N LYS A 87 23.34 -13.99 2.31
CA LYS A 87 24.77 -14.14 2.61
C LYS A 87 25.65 -13.84 1.42
N THR A 88 25.28 -14.37 0.26
CA THR A 88 26.05 -14.19 -0.98
C THR A 88 26.02 -12.72 -1.42
N LEU A 89 24.84 -12.09 -1.35
CA LEU A 89 24.66 -10.68 -1.64
C LEU A 89 25.46 -9.81 -0.68
N LYS A 90 25.52 -10.14 0.62
CA LYS A 90 26.34 -9.43 1.60
C LYS A 90 27.81 -9.38 1.18
N ILE A 91 28.39 -10.53 0.85
CA ILE A 91 29.80 -10.64 0.43
C ILE A 91 30.04 -9.82 -0.84
N TYR A 92 29.14 -9.94 -1.82
CA TYR A 92 29.24 -9.20 -3.07
C TYR A 92 29.14 -7.69 -2.84
N PHE A 93 28.19 -7.25 -2.02
CA PHE A 93 27.95 -5.85 -1.69
C PHE A 93 29.14 -5.22 -0.95
N GLU A 94 29.72 -5.93 0.03
CA GLU A 94 30.93 -5.51 0.75
C GLU A 94 32.15 -5.44 -0.18
N SER A 95 32.25 -6.34 -1.17
CA SER A 95 33.35 -6.33 -2.14
C SER A 95 33.24 -5.21 -3.18
N ALA A 96 32.01 -4.82 -3.55
CA ALA A 96 31.74 -3.80 -4.56
C ALA A 96 31.72 -2.37 -3.98
N SER A 97 31.41 -2.22 -2.69
CA SER A 97 31.23 -0.92 -2.04
C SER A 97 32.46 -0.56 -1.20
N THR A 98 33.27 0.40 -1.65
CA THR A 98 34.50 0.84 -0.96
C THR A 98 34.23 1.71 0.28
N SER A 99 32.98 2.05 0.55
CA SER A 99 32.58 2.99 1.61
C SER A 99 31.81 2.29 2.73
N GLU A 100 32.52 2.04 3.84
CA GLU A 100 31.93 1.73 5.13
C GLU A 100 30.97 2.86 5.54
N GLY A 101 29.69 2.56 5.76
CA GLY A 101 28.78 3.46 6.49
C GLY A 101 27.56 4.02 5.74
N SER A 102 27.23 3.57 4.53
CA SER A 102 25.93 3.90 3.93
C SER A 102 24.83 3.06 4.59
N GLN A 103 23.83 3.76 5.12
CA GLN A 103 22.60 3.17 5.65
C GLN A 103 22.00 2.25 4.58
N GLN A 104 21.90 0.96 4.90
CA GLN A 104 21.48 -0.11 4.00
C GLN A 104 19.97 -0.05 3.79
N ASP A 105 19.52 0.98 3.08
CA ASP A 105 18.12 1.15 2.73
C ASP A 105 17.69 0.02 1.77
N PRO A 106 16.62 -0.75 2.08
CA PRO A 106 16.10 -1.78 1.20
C PRO A 106 15.86 -1.33 -0.25
N LYS A 107 15.51 -0.06 -0.45
CA LYS A 107 15.38 0.54 -1.79
C LYS A 107 16.72 0.59 -2.53
N PHE A 108 17.78 1.05 -1.86
CA PHE A 108 19.11 1.11 -2.44
C PHE A 108 19.63 -0.29 -2.82
N ILE A 109 19.39 -1.29 -1.95
CA ILE A 109 19.75 -2.69 -2.23
C ILE A 109 19.03 -3.20 -3.48
N LEU A 110 17.73 -2.93 -3.62
CA LEU A 110 16.97 -3.34 -4.81
C LEU A 110 17.47 -2.65 -6.08
N GLU A 111 17.76 -1.34 -6.02
CA GLU A 111 18.35 -0.59 -7.14
C GLU A 111 19.72 -1.15 -7.54
N PHE A 112 20.55 -1.50 -6.56
CA PHE A 112 21.85 -2.13 -6.79
C PHE A 112 21.72 -3.49 -7.51
N ILE A 113 20.80 -4.35 -7.06
CA ILE A 113 20.52 -5.63 -7.72
C ILE A 113 20.08 -5.40 -9.18
N PHE A 114 19.24 -4.41 -9.42
CA PHE A 114 18.73 -4.09 -10.75
C PHE A 114 19.83 -3.57 -11.68
N GLN A 115 20.62 -2.60 -11.22
CA GLN A 115 21.70 -1.98 -12.02
C GLN A 115 22.79 -2.98 -12.42
N ASN A 116 23.09 -3.94 -11.56
CA ASN A 116 24.07 -4.99 -11.82
C ASN A 116 23.48 -6.22 -12.54
N GLN A 117 22.21 -6.19 -12.95
CA GLN A 117 21.51 -7.29 -13.62
C GLN A 117 21.48 -8.61 -12.80
N LEU A 118 21.42 -8.50 -11.47
CA LEU A 118 21.51 -9.64 -10.56
C LEU A 118 20.14 -10.26 -10.20
N LEU A 119 19.07 -9.85 -10.87
CA LEU A 119 17.70 -10.32 -10.59
C LEU A 119 17.54 -11.83 -10.74
N SER A 120 18.20 -12.44 -11.72
CA SER A 120 18.16 -13.89 -11.92
C SER A 120 19.02 -14.66 -10.91
N THR A 121 20.00 -13.99 -10.30
CA THR A 121 20.91 -14.56 -9.31
C THR A 121 20.33 -14.50 -7.91
N PHE A 122 19.58 -13.43 -7.60
CA PHE A 122 18.93 -13.22 -6.31
C PHE A 122 17.41 -13.04 -6.44
N PRO A 123 16.67 -14.04 -6.98
CA PRO A 123 15.25 -13.92 -7.21
C PRO A 123 14.45 -13.76 -5.91
N ASN A 124 14.77 -14.52 -4.85
CA ASN A 124 14.01 -14.50 -3.59
C ASN A 124 14.16 -13.17 -2.86
N ILE A 125 15.39 -12.64 -2.75
CA ILE A 125 15.61 -11.30 -2.18
C ILE A 125 14.87 -10.24 -2.99
N SER A 126 14.95 -10.31 -4.32
CA SER A 126 14.31 -9.33 -5.20
C SER A 126 12.78 -9.34 -5.04
N ILE A 127 12.18 -10.52 -4.90
CA ILE A 127 10.74 -10.66 -4.61
C ILE A 127 10.43 -10.06 -3.23
N ALA A 128 11.21 -10.41 -2.21
CA ALA A 128 10.97 -9.97 -0.84
C ALA A 128 11.11 -8.45 -0.66
N LEU A 129 12.15 -7.85 -1.25
CA LEU A 129 12.36 -6.40 -1.27
C LEU A 129 11.26 -5.66 -2.03
N ARG A 130 10.79 -6.20 -3.16
CA ARG A 130 9.66 -5.63 -3.88
C ARG A 130 8.38 -5.66 -3.04
N HIS A 131 8.09 -6.76 -2.34
CA HIS A 131 6.95 -6.82 -1.43
C HIS A 131 7.08 -5.78 -0.30
N LEU A 132 8.24 -5.69 0.34
CA LEU A 132 8.52 -4.69 1.37
C LEU A 132 8.26 -3.26 0.88
N LEU A 133 8.71 -2.91 -0.32
CA LEU A 133 8.63 -1.55 -0.85
C LEU A 133 7.27 -1.20 -1.49
N THR A 134 6.49 -2.20 -1.87
CA THR A 134 5.17 -2.01 -2.51
C THR A 134 4.00 -2.16 -1.55
N LEU A 135 4.16 -2.88 -0.45
CA LEU A 135 3.13 -2.96 0.58
C LEU A 135 2.90 -1.55 1.16
N PRO A 136 1.67 -1.02 1.10
CA PRO A 136 1.39 0.34 1.51
C PRO A 136 1.43 0.46 3.04
N VAL A 137 2.61 0.72 3.58
CA VAL A 137 2.79 1.02 5.01
C VAL A 137 2.32 2.45 5.33
N SER A 138 2.33 3.36 4.35
CA SER A 138 2.06 4.79 4.55
C SER A 138 0.69 5.24 4.01
N VAL A 139 0.11 6.25 4.68
CA VAL A 139 -1.20 6.86 4.42
C VAL A 139 -1.27 7.65 3.10
N ALA A 140 -0.18 7.74 2.32
CA ALA A 140 -0.04 8.71 1.25
C ALA A 140 -1.14 8.60 0.17
N SER A 141 -1.58 7.38 -0.16
CA SER A 141 -2.71 7.17 -1.07
C SER A 141 -4.04 7.69 -0.51
N GLY A 142 -4.27 7.50 0.80
CA GLY A 142 -5.41 8.07 1.51
C GLY A 142 -5.38 9.60 1.49
N GLU A 143 -4.22 10.22 1.76
CA GLU A 143 -4.04 11.67 1.75
C GLU A 143 -4.24 12.29 0.36
N ARG A 144 -3.70 11.65 -0.70
CA ARG A 144 -3.95 12.03 -2.11
C ARG A 144 -5.45 11.98 -2.41
N SER A 145 -6.12 10.92 -2.01
CA SER A 145 -7.56 10.72 -2.21
C SER A 145 -8.38 11.77 -1.46
N PHE A 146 -8.07 12.07 -0.19
CA PHE A 146 -8.77 13.10 0.59
C PHE A 146 -8.55 14.51 0.04
N SER A 147 -7.35 14.81 -0.48
CA SER A 147 -7.07 16.08 -1.15
C SER A 147 -7.92 16.25 -2.41
N LYS A 148 -8.03 15.21 -3.26
CA LYS A 148 -8.90 15.24 -4.44
C LYS A 148 -10.39 15.30 -4.05
N LEU A 149 -10.81 14.56 -3.03
CA LEU A 149 -12.17 14.61 -2.52
C LEU A 149 -12.57 16.00 -2.05
N LYS A 150 -11.67 16.75 -1.40
CA LYS A 150 -11.91 18.15 -0.99
C LYS A 150 -12.21 19.07 -2.20
N ILE A 151 -11.57 18.80 -3.35
CA ILE A 151 -11.80 19.56 -4.59
C ILE A 151 -13.15 19.18 -5.21
N ILE A 152 -13.46 17.88 -5.26
CA ILE A 152 -14.68 17.35 -5.90
C ILE A 152 -15.93 17.68 -5.08
N LYS A 153 -15.85 17.50 -3.75
CA LYS A 153 -16.92 17.74 -2.78
C LYS A 153 -16.65 19.04 -2.04
N ASN A 154 -17.02 20.15 -2.70
CA ASN A 154 -16.99 21.47 -2.10
C ASN A 154 -18.40 21.90 -1.64
N TYR A 155 -18.49 23.05 -0.97
CA TYR A 155 -19.73 23.56 -0.37
C TYR A 155 -20.91 23.61 -1.38
N LEU A 156 -20.63 24.03 -2.62
CA LEU A 156 -21.62 24.16 -3.69
C LEU A 156 -22.02 22.82 -4.32
N ARG A 157 -21.24 21.76 -4.12
CA ARG A 157 -21.43 20.42 -4.72
C ARG A 157 -21.68 19.34 -3.67
N SER A 158 -22.28 19.72 -2.55
CA SER A 158 -22.47 18.84 -1.39
C SER A 158 -23.57 17.77 -1.56
N THR A 159 -24.47 17.94 -2.53
CA THR A 159 -25.66 17.08 -2.75
C THR A 159 -25.49 15.96 -3.80
N MET A 160 -24.25 15.62 -4.15
CA MET A 160 -23.95 14.57 -5.13
C MET A 160 -24.18 13.15 -4.59
N LEU A 161 -24.70 12.26 -5.44
CA LEU A 161 -24.83 10.82 -5.15
C LEU A 161 -23.47 10.12 -5.06
N GLN A 162 -23.41 9.04 -4.28
CA GLN A 162 -22.16 8.33 -4.00
C GLN A 162 -21.50 7.75 -5.26
N ASP A 163 -22.28 7.20 -6.21
CA ASP A 163 -21.74 6.65 -7.46
C ASP A 163 -20.99 7.72 -8.25
N ARG A 164 -21.63 8.87 -8.45
CA ARG A 164 -21.04 9.99 -9.18
C ARG A 164 -19.83 10.58 -8.46
N LEU A 165 -19.82 10.56 -7.13
CA LEU A 165 -18.65 10.99 -6.34
C LEU A 165 -17.49 10.03 -6.54
N ASN A 166 -17.75 8.72 -6.53
CA ASN A 166 -16.75 7.69 -6.72
C ASN A 166 -16.11 7.79 -8.12
N ASP A 167 -16.94 7.89 -9.17
CA ASP A 167 -16.47 8.02 -10.55
C ASP A 167 -15.56 9.24 -10.75
N LEU A 168 -15.97 10.40 -10.21
CA LEU A 168 -15.16 11.61 -10.29
C LEU A 168 -13.87 11.51 -9.45
N SER A 169 -13.91 10.79 -8.33
CA SER A 169 -12.73 10.60 -7.49
C SER A 169 -11.70 9.76 -8.19
N ILE A 170 -12.11 8.70 -8.89
CA ILE A 170 -11.23 7.87 -9.72
C ILE A 170 -10.58 8.72 -10.80
N ILE A 171 -11.36 9.49 -11.57
CA ILE A 171 -10.83 10.37 -12.63
C ILE A 171 -9.82 11.39 -12.06
N ALA A 172 -10.09 11.95 -10.88
CA ALA A 172 -9.21 12.96 -10.28
C ALA A 172 -7.94 12.39 -9.64
N ILE A 173 -7.99 11.16 -9.13
CA ILE A 173 -6.83 10.44 -8.57
C ILE A 173 -5.91 10.01 -9.71
N GLU A 174 -6.50 9.38 -10.74
CA GLU A 174 -5.84 8.85 -11.95
C GLU A 174 -5.77 9.88 -13.08
N ASN A 175 -5.60 11.16 -12.73
CA ASN A 175 -5.59 12.24 -13.71
C ASN A 175 -4.47 12.10 -14.76
N ASP A 176 -3.33 11.53 -14.37
CA ASP A 176 -2.21 11.25 -15.28
C ASP A 176 -2.62 10.27 -16.40
N ILE A 177 -3.45 9.27 -16.08
CA ILE A 177 -4.02 8.33 -17.06
C ILE A 177 -5.10 9.04 -17.89
N MET A 178 -5.94 9.86 -17.25
CA MET A 178 -6.98 10.63 -17.95
C MET A 178 -6.40 11.55 -19.03
N ASP A 179 -5.27 12.19 -18.76
CA ASP A 179 -4.60 13.09 -19.70
C ASP A 179 -4.05 12.35 -20.93
N SER A 180 -3.80 11.04 -20.82
CA SER A 180 -3.40 10.18 -21.95
C SER A 180 -4.57 9.74 -22.84
N LEU A 181 -5.82 9.90 -22.39
CA LEU A 181 -7.00 9.49 -23.13
C LEU A 181 -7.46 10.56 -24.13
N ASN A 182 -7.87 10.13 -25.33
CA ASN A 182 -8.44 11.02 -26.32
C ASN A 182 -9.91 11.38 -25.97
N LEU A 183 -10.08 12.54 -25.34
CA LEU A 183 -11.39 13.08 -24.97
C LEU A 183 -12.32 13.28 -26.17
N GLU A 184 -11.81 13.65 -27.34
CA GLU A 184 -12.64 13.88 -28.53
C GLU A 184 -13.28 12.59 -29.03
N GLU A 185 -12.52 11.49 -29.01
CA GLU A 185 -13.04 10.17 -29.33
C GLU A 185 -14.13 9.74 -28.36
N PHE A 186 -13.92 9.98 -27.05
CA PHE A 186 -14.92 9.67 -26.02
C PHE A 186 -16.21 10.47 -26.20
N ILE A 187 -16.10 11.76 -26.53
CA ILE A 187 -17.25 12.63 -26.81
C ILE A 187 -17.99 12.14 -28.05
N ARG A 188 -17.27 11.78 -29.12
CA ARG A 188 -17.86 11.24 -30.35
C ARG A 188 -18.64 9.95 -30.06
N ASP A 189 -18.04 9.01 -29.35
CA ASP A 189 -18.69 7.74 -29.00
C ASP A 189 -19.91 7.93 -28.09
N PHE A 190 -19.81 8.81 -27.09
CA PHE A 190 -20.94 9.15 -26.23
C PHE A 190 -22.08 9.80 -27.03
N SER A 191 -21.75 10.72 -27.94
CA SER A 191 -22.73 11.38 -28.80
C SER A 191 -23.43 10.38 -29.74
N ALA A 192 -22.67 9.43 -30.32
CA ALA A 192 -23.21 8.39 -31.18
C ALA A 192 -24.19 7.46 -30.44
N LYS A 193 -23.89 7.13 -29.18
CA LYS A 193 -24.79 6.32 -28.33
C LYS A 193 -26.03 7.07 -27.85
N LYS A 194 -25.93 8.40 -27.64
CA LYS A 194 -27.03 9.23 -27.11
C LYS A 194 -27.90 9.88 -28.18
N ALA A 195 -27.50 9.81 -29.46
CA ALA A 195 -28.31 10.31 -30.57
C ALA A 195 -29.62 9.51 -30.68
N ARG A 196 -30.70 10.02 -30.06
CA ARG A 196 -32.05 9.69 -30.50
C ARG A 196 -32.16 10.15 -31.94
N LYS A 197 -32.12 9.21 -32.89
CA LYS A 197 -32.43 9.48 -34.30
C LYS A 197 -33.87 9.97 -34.37
N THR A 198 -34.07 11.29 -34.31
CA THR A 198 -35.34 11.90 -34.68
C THR A 198 -35.34 11.96 -36.20
N ILE A 199 -36.08 11.04 -36.81
CA ILE A 199 -36.36 11.05 -38.25
C ILE A 199 -37.39 12.17 -38.43
N PHE A 200 -36.96 13.29 -38.98
CA PHE A 200 -37.89 14.29 -39.49
C PHE A 200 -38.42 13.77 -40.83
N VAL A 201 -39.69 13.39 -40.83
CA VAL A 201 -40.48 13.05 -42.03
C VAL A 201 -41.04 14.33 -42.62
#